data_AF-A0AAU6DX28-F1
#
_entry.id   AF-A0AAU6DX28-F1
#
_cell.length_a   1.000
_cell.length_b   1.000
_cell.length_c   1.000
_cell.angle_alpha   90.00
_cell.angle_beta   90.00
_cell.angle_gamma   90.00
#
_symmetry.space_group_name_H-M   'P 1'
#
loop_
_entity.id
_entity.type
_entity.pdbx_description
1 polymer ?
#
loop_
_entity_poly.entity_id
_entity_poly.type
_entity_poly.pdbx_seq_one_letter_code
_entity_poly.pdbx_strand_id
1 'polypeptide(L)'
;MKFQHSRPGRLAVVITAAVALAGLAQTAAHAAGPNAYHGSDKAWTDGGVRIWVDDREADNHGVHAEYRTRNGHTYTIGDANGSAAPAGTELSEDGSVILNWRVCEATEGCGSWAY
;
A
#
# COMPACT_ATOMS: atom_id res chain seq x y z
N MET A 1 -71.27 -17.55 45.10
CA MET A 1 -70.60 -17.01 43.89
C MET A 1 -70.46 -15.51 44.05
N LYS A 2 -69.22 -14.98 44.10
CA LYS A 2 -68.92 -13.54 44.17
C LYS A 2 -67.93 -13.24 43.04
N PHE A 3 -68.36 -12.45 42.05
CA PHE A 3 -67.51 -11.96 40.96
C PHE A 3 -66.73 -10.74 41.45
N GLN A 4 -65.40 -10.76 41.30
CA GLN A 4 -64.56 -9.57 41.40
C GLN A 4 -63.85 -9.36 40.06
N HIS A 5 -64.13 -8.20 39.47
CA HIS A 5 -63.44 -7.60 38.34
C HIS A 5 -62.16 -6.91 38.82
N SER A 6 -61.03 -7.15 38.15
CA SER A 6 -59.93 -6.17 38.14
C SER A 6 -58.85 -6.45 37.07
N ARG A 7 -59.01 -5.71 35.96
CA ARG A 7 -58.02 -4.97 35.14
C ARG A 7 -56.97 -5.73 34.28
N PRO A 8 -56.78 -5.28 33.02
CA PRO A 8 -55.81 -5.85 32.08
C PRO A 8 -54.38 -5.48 32.44
N GLY A 9 -53.53 -6.50 32.64
CA GLY A 9 -52.09 -6.37 32.80
C GLY A 9 -51.44 -5.97 31.48
N ARG A 10 -50.68 -4.87 31.54
CA ARG A 10 -50.07 -4.18 30.40
C ARG A 10 -49.02 -5.03 29.70
N LEU A 11 -49.08 -4.99 28.37
CA LEU A 11 -48.05 -5.39 27.42
C LEU A 11 -46.70 -4.75 27.78
N ALA A 12 -45.64 -5.54 27.86
CA ALA A 12 -44.27 -5.04 27.82
C ALA A 12 -43.45 -5.97 26.93
N VAL A 13 -43.47 -5.68 25.63
CA VAL A 13 -42.55 -6.28 24.65
C VAL A 13 -41.27 -5.44 24.69
N VAL A 14 -40.21 -5.99 25.27
CA VAL A 14 -38.87 -5.38 25.24
C VAL A 14 -38.11 -6.02 24.08
N ILE A 15 -38.08 -5.35 22.92
CA ILE A 15 -37.18 -5.70 21.82
C ILE A 15 -35.86 -4.98 22.10
N THR A 16 -34.91 -5.66 22.75
CA THR A 16 -33.53 -5.22 22.79
C THR A 16 -32.85 -5.62 21.48
N ALA A 17 -32.83 -4.70 20.52
CA ALA A 17 -32.02 -4.83 19.31
C ALA A 17 -30.55 -4.66 19.69
N ALA A 18 -29.79 -5.77 19.69
CA ALA A 18 -28.34 -5.72 19.79
C ALA A 18 -27.77 -5.18 18.47
N VAL A 19 -27.36 -3.92 18.45
CA VAL A 19 -26.60 -3.37 17.32
C VAL A 19 -25.18 -3.90 17.44
N ALA A 20 -24.86 -4.94 16.66
CA ALA A 20 -23.50 -5.38 16.44
C ALA A 20 -22.75 -4.28 15.69
N LEU A 21 -21.92 -3.52 16.40
CA LEU A 21 -20.92 -2.64 15.78
C LEU A 21 -19.88 -3.55 15.11
N ALA A 22 -20.11 -3.89 13.85
CA ALA A 22 -19.13 -4.56 13.01
C ALA A 22 -17.91 -3.64 12.88
N GLY A 23 -16.81 -4.03 13.51
CA GLY A 23 -15.52 -3.38 13.37
C GLY A 23 -15.06 -3.46 11.92
N LEU A 24 -15.23 -2.36 11.19
CA LEU A 24 -14.56 -2.17 9.91
C LEU A 24 -13.08 -1.89 10.23
N ALA A 25 -12.26 -2.94 10.18
CA ALA A 25 -10.83 -2.77 10.03
C ALA A 25 -10.61 -2.09 8.67
N GLN A 26 -10.51 -0.76 8.68
CA GLN A 26 -10.13 0.03 7.52
C GLN A 26 -8.66 -0.28 7.24
N THR A 27 -8.39 -1.19 6.30
CA THR A 27 -7.07 -1.23 5.68
C THR A 27 -6.92 0.09 4.93
N ALA A 28 -5.94 0.91 5.32
CA ALA A 28 -5.65 2.14 4.61
C ALA A 28 -5.42 1.80 3.13
N ALA A 29 -6.29 2.30 2.25
CA ALA A 29 -6.08 2.21 0.82
C ALA A 29 -4.93 3.17 0.48
N HIS A 30 -3.71 2.63 0.39
CA HIS A 30 -2.57 3.39 -0.12
C HIS A 30 -2.77 3.54 -1.62
N ALA A 31 -2.98 4.78 -2.08
CA ALA A 31 -3.02 5.09 -3.51
C ALA A 31 -1.67 4.76 -4.14
N ALA A 32 -1.67 4.36 -5.41
CA ALA A 32 -0.44 4.22 -6.19
C ALA A 32 0.32 5.55 -6.19
N GLY A 33 1.62 5.49 -5.91
CA GLY A 33 2.49 6.66 -5.91
C GLY A 33 2.79 7.17 -7.33
N PRO A 34 3.33 8.38 -7.49
CA PRO A 34 3.80 8.85 -8.79
C PRO A 34 4.93 7.98 -9.36
N ASN A 35 5.12 8.04 -10.68
CA ASN A 35 6.30 7.43 -11.29
C ASN A 35 7.52 8.34 -11.04
N ALA A 36 8.65 7.74 -10.64
CA ALA A 36 9.97 8.36 -10.69
C ALA A 36 10.67 7.95 -11.99
N TYR A 37 11.45 8.84 -12.57
CA TYR A 37 12.20 8.60 -13.81
C TYR A 37 13.64 9.06 -13.70
N HIS A 38 14.52 8.36 -14.41
CA HIS A 38 15.88 8.80 -14.77
C HIS A 38 16.09 8.35 -16.21
N GLY A 39 16.37 9.26 -17.14
CA GLY A 39 16.36 8.90 -18.56
C GLY A 39 15.00 8.31 -18.97
N SER A 40 15.03 7.14 -19.61
CA SER A 40 13.81 6.40 -19.95
C SER A 40 13.34 5.47 -18.82
N ASP A 41 14.21 5.14 -17.87
CA ASP A 41 13.94 4.20 -16.78
C ASP A 41 12.92 4.70 -15.77
N LYS A 42 12.25 3.77 -15.09
CA LYS A 42 11.11 4.08 -14.25
C LYS A 42 11.05 3.27 -12.95
N ALA A 43 10.69 3.93 -11.84
CA ALA A 43 10.30 3.27 -10.59
C ALA A 43 8.95 3.79 -10.08
N TRP A 44 8.17 2.91 -9.45
CA TRP A 44 6.85 3.26 -8.91
C TRP A 44 6.43 2.34 -7.78
N THR A 45 5.43 2.78 -7.01
CA THR A 45 4.83 1.96 -5.95
C THR A 45 3.38 1.62 -6.27
N ASP A 46 2.96 0.42 -5.89
CA ASP A 46 1.57 -0.02 -5.91
C ASP A 46 1.14 -0.38 -4.49
N GLY A 47 0.24 0.40 -3.91
CA GLY A 47 -0.21 0.20 -2.52
C GLY A 47 0.81 0.60 -1.45
N GLY A 48 1.83 1.38 -1.80
CA GLY A 48 2.76 2.01 -0.85
C GLY A 48 3.71 1.08 -0.09
N VAL A 49 3.61 -0.24 -0.25
CA VAL A 49 4.54 -1.22 0.36
C VAL A 49 5.28 -2.05 -0.68
N ARG A 50 4.86 -2.01 -1.94
CA ARG A 50 5.56 -2.65 -3.05
C ARG A 50 6.21 -1.59 -3.91
N ILE A 51 7.47 -1.81 -4.25
CA ILE A 51 8.25 -1.00 -5.18
C ILE A 51 8.53 -1.81 -6.44
N TRP A 52 8.57 -1.12 -7.57
CA TRP A 52 8.91 -1.66 -8.88
C TRP A 52 10.00 -0.79 -9.50
N VAL A 53 10.85 -1.42 -10.31
CA VAL A 53 11.86 -0.77 -11.16
C VAL A 53 11.84 -1.45 -12.53
N ASP A 54 11.87 -0.64 -13.58
CA ASP A 54 11.76 -1.06 -14.97
C ASP A 54 12.87 -0.35 -15.73
N ASP A 55 13.89 -1.12 -16.09
CA ASP A 55 14.90 -0.73 -17.07
C ASP A 55 14.22 -0.71 -18.44
N ARG A 56 14.26 0.44 -19.12
CA ARG A 56 13.58 0.61 -20.41
C ARG A 56 14.55 0.72 -21.57
N GLU A 57 15.84 0.58 -21.30
CA GLU A 57 16.90 0.90 -22.23
C GLU A 57 17.75 -0.36 -22.46
N ALA A 58 17.85 -0.81 -23.72
CA ALA A 58 18.60 -2.02 -24.05
C ALA A 58 20.11 -1.72 -24.16
N ASP A 59 20.69 -1.09 -23.13
CA ASP A 59 22.07 -0.59 -23.10
C ASP A 59 22.98 -1.27 -22.06
N ASN A 60 22.40 -2.10 -21.18
CA ASN A 60 23.11 -2.89 -20.17
C ASN A 60 23.83 -2.01 -19.12
N HIS A 61 23.28 -0.84 -18.80
CA HIS A 61 23.81 0.05 -17.77
C HIS A 61 23.41 -0.38 -16.34
N GLY A 62 22.37 -1.19 -16.19
CA GLY A 62 21.94 -1.73 -14.91
C GLY A 62 21.20 -0.70 -14.07
N VAL A 63 19.89 -0.93 -13.91
CA VAL A 63 18.97 0.01 -13.28
C VAL A 63 18.53 -0.53 -11.92
N HIS A 64 18.46 0.37 -10.95
CA HIS A 64 17.92 0.07 -9.63
C HIS A 64 17.04 1.22 -9.11
N ALA A 65 16.10 0.91 -8.24
CA ALA A 65 15.39 1.92 -7.47
C ALA A 65 15.95 1.99 -6.06
N GLU A 66 16.13 3.21 -5.56
CA GLU A 66 16.27 3.44 -4.12
C GLU A 66 14.92 3.89 -3.56
N TYR A 67 14.57 3.42 -2.37
CA TYR A 67 13.33 3.81 -1.71
C TYR A 67 13.52 4.01 -0.21
N ARG A 68 12.76 4.92 0.39
CA ARG A 68 12.76 5.15 1.84
C ARG A 68 11.45 4.78 2.47
N THR A 69 11.54 4.16 3.63
CA THR A 69 10.36 3.73 4.39
C THR A 69 10.04 4.71 5.51
N ARG A 70 8.82 4.62 6.04
CA ARG A 70 8.36 5.40 7.20
C ARG A 70 9.21 5.15 8.45
N ASN A 71 9.90 4.01 8.53
CA ASN A 71 10.82 3.71 9.61
C ASN A 71 12.16 4.47 9.49
N GLY A 72 12.36 5.22 8.40
CA GLY A 72 13.56 6.04 8.16
C GLY A 72 14.71 5.29 7.50
N HIS A 73 14.49 4.05 7.05
CA HIS A 73 15.48 3.26 6.34
C HIS A 73 15.44 3.53 4.84
N THR A 74 16.58 3.36 4.17
CA THR A 74 16.71 3.42 2.71
C THR A 74 17.18 2.06 2.22
N TYR A 75 16.52 1.54 1.19
CA TYR A 75 16.78 0.23 0.61
C TYR A 75 16.88 0.35 -0.93
N THR A 76 17.33 -0.72 -1.58
CA THR A 76 17.62 -0.74 -3.02
C THR A 76 17.13 -2.01 -3.70
N ILE A 77 16.57 -1.88 -4.90
CA ILE A 77 16.06 -3.01 -5.70
C ILE A 77 16.57 -2.88 -7.12
N GLY A 78 17.08 -3.94 -7.71
CA GLY A 78 17.56 -3.93 -9.10
C GLY A 78 16.54 -4.49 -10.08
N ASP A 79 16.62 -4.06 -11.34
CA ASP A 79 16.02 -4.78 -12.45
C ASP A 79 16.98 -5.86 -12.97
N ALA A 80 16.84 -7.09 -12.45
CA ALA A 80 17.72 -8.19 -12.84
C ALA A 80 17.51 -8.68 -14.28
N ASN A 81 16.39 -8.32 -14.91
CA ASN A 81 16.09 -8.71 -16.28
C ASN A 81 16.56 -7.66 -17.30
N GLY A 82 17.13 -6.54 -16.83
CA GLY A 82 17.43 -5.38 -17.66
C GLY A 82 16.18 -4.94 -18.41
N SER A 83 16.32 -4.53 -19.68
CA SER A 83 15.20 -4.08 -20.50
C SER A 83 14.13 -5.13 -20.87
N ALA A 84 14.19 -6.34 -20.29
CA ALA A 84 13.26 -7.43 -20.57
C ALA A 84 12.21 -7.57 -19.45
N ALA A 85 11.01 -8.01 -19.83
CA ALA A 85 9.98 -8.30 -18.84
C ALA A 85 10.28 -9.58 -18.03
N PRO A 86 9.80 -9.68 -16.78
CA PRO A 86 9.09 -8.65 -16.02
C PRO A 86 10.04 -7.64 -15.35
N ALA A 87 9.51 -6.45 -15.07
CA ALA A 87 10.16 -5.46 -14.21
C ALA A 87 10.56 -6.05 -12.85
N GLY A 88 11.66 -5.55 -12.28
CA GLY A 88 12.08 -5.85 -10.92
C GLY A 88 11.06 -5.35 -9.89
N THR A 89 10.79 -6.15 -8.85
CA THR A 89 9.87 -5.74 -7.78
C THR A 89 10.12 -6.49 -6.47
N GLU A 90 9.81 -5.81 -5.36
CA GLU A 90 9.75 -6.42 -4.03
C GLU A 90 8.77 -5.68 -3.12
N LEU A 91 8.44 -6.31 -2.00
CA LEU A 91 7.86 -5.61 -0.85
C LEU A 91 8.98 -4.85 -0.12
N SER A 92 8.61 -3.79 0.59
CA SER A 92 9.54 -3.08 1.47
C SER A 92 10.22 -4.04 2.43
N GLU A 93 11.55 -3.95 2.51
CA GLU A 93 12.36 -4.92 3.25
C GLU A 93 12.00 -4.99 4.75
N ASP A 94 11.62 -3.85 5.34
CA ASP A 94 11.14 -3.77 6.72
C ASP A 94 9.61 -3.88 6.88
N GLY A 95 8.89 -4.15 5.79
CA GLY A 95 7.43 -4.21 5.76
C GLY A 95 6.73 -2.88 6.03
N SER A 96 7.45 -1.76 6.08
CA SER A 96 6.90 -0.43 6.35
C SER A 96 6.49 0.29 5.06
N VAL A 97 5.70 1.34 5.21
CA VAL A 97 5.22 2.13 4.06
C VAL A 97 6.38 2.87 3.42
N ILE A 98 6.52 2.75 2.11
CA ILE A 98 7.42 3.50 1.27
C ILE A 98 6.90 4.93 1.10
N LEU A 99 7.73 5.91 1.42
CA LEU A 99 7.37 7.33 1.42
C LEU A 99 7.94 8.10 0.24
N ASN A 100 9.05 7.62 -0.33
CA ASN A 100 9.68 8.21 -1.50
C ASN A 100 10.62 7.22 -2.16
N TRP A 101 10.81 7.38 -3.47
CA TRP A 101 11.66 6.54 -4.30
C TRP A 101 12.31 7.35 -5.41
N ARG A 102 13.40 6.83 -5.95
CA ARG A 102 14.09 7.35 -7.14
C ARG A 102 14.65 6.21 -7.97
N VAL A 103 14.89 6.49 -9.24
CA VAL A 103 15.59 5.58 -10.17
C VAL A 103 17.06 5.97 -10.21
N CYS A 104 17.92 4.96 -10.24
CA CYS A 104 19.36 5.09 -10.37
C CYS A 104 19.87 4.13 -11.44
N GLU A 105 20.79 4.63 -12.24
CA GLU A 105 21.51 3.90 -13.27
C GLU A 105 22.98 3.81 -12.82
N ALA A 106 23.59 2.62 -12.92
CA ALA A 106 24.91 2.40 -12.32
C ALA A 106 26.01 3.31 -12.94
N THR A 107 25.80 3.76 -14.18
CA THR A 107 26.73 4.59 -14.97
C THR A 107 26.46 6.09 -14.87
N GLU A 108 25.19 6.50 -14.72
CA GLU A 108 24.76 7.90 -14.82
C GLU A 108 24.34 8.51 -13.46
N GLY A 109 24.23 7.68 -12.42
CA GLY A 109 23.82 8.10 -11.09
C GLY A 109 22.31 8.06 -10.91
N CYS A 110 21.76 8.97 -10.10
CA CYS A 110 20.36 8.89 -9.68
C CYS A 110 19.53 10.10 -10.10
N GLY A 111 18.28 9.83 -10.46
CA GLY A 111 17.23 10.82 -10.60
C GLY A 111 16.81 11.44 -9.27
N SER A 112 15.82 12.33 -9.37
CA SER A 112 15.23 12.98 -8.20
C SER A 112 14.26 12.05 -7.46
N TRP A 113 14.11 12.30 -6.16
CA TRP A 113 13.11 11.60 -5.32
C TRP A 113 11.68 12.03 -5.72
N ALA A 114 10.81 11.03 -5.91
CA ALA A 114 9.36 11.18 -6.02
C ALA A 114 8.69 10.87 -4.66
N TYR A 115 7.52 11.45 -4.40
CA TYR A 115 6.80 11.41 -3.11
C TYR A 115 5.31 11.12 -3.30
#